data_AF-Q8RVZ4-F1
#
_entry.id   AF-Q8RVZ4-F1
#
_cell.length_a   1.000
_cell.length_b   1.000
_cell.length_c   1.000
_cell.angle_alpha   90.00
_cell.angle_beta   90.00
_cell.angle_gamma   90.00
#
_symmetry.space_group_name_H-M   'P 1'
#
loop_
_entity.id
_entity.type
_entity.pdbx_description
1 polymer ?
#
loop_
_entity_poly.entity_id
_entity_poly.type
_entity_poly.pdbx_seq_one_letter_code
_entity_poly.pdbx_strand_id
1 'polypeptide(L)'
;VETLQLLLQIAGHKDILEGDPYLKQGLRLRNPYITTLNVFQAYTLKRIRDPSFKVTPQPPLSKEFADEKEPAGLVKLNPASEYPPGLEDTLILTMKGIAAGMQNTG
;
A
#
# COMPACT_ATOMS: atom_id res chain seq x y z
N VAL A 1 -11.07 -11.21 17.62
CA VAL A 1 -10.71 -12.65 17.46
C VAL A 1 -11.94 -13.54 17.59
N GLU A 2 -12.82 -13.22 18.54
CA GLU A 2 -14.10 -13.92 18.80
C GLU A 2 -14.97 -14.12 17.54
N THR A 3 -15.22 -13.07 16.75
CA THR A 3 -16.10 -13.15 15.56
C THR A 3 -15.64 -14.18 14.53
N LEU A 4 -14.33 -14.22 14.24
CA LEU A 4 -13.77 -15.15 13.26
C LEU A 4 -13.90 -16.61 13.75
N GLN A 5 -13.63 -16.85 15.03
CA GLN A 5 -13.69 -18.19 15.61
C GLN A 5 -15.12 -18.74 15.60
N LEU A 6 -16.10 -17.94 16.01
CA LEU A 6 -17.51 -18.33 15.96
C LEU A 6 -17.97 -18.60 14.53
N LEU A 7 -17.57 -17.77 13.56
CA LEU A 7 -17.90 -17.98 12.15
C LEU A 7 -17.36 -19.31 11.62
N LEU A 8 -16.10 -19.64 11.94
CA LEU A 8 -15.47 -20.91 11.54
C LEU A 8 -16.17 -22.11 12.18
N GLN A 9 -16.55 -22.03 13.46
CA GLN A 9 -17.31 -23.07 14.15
C GLN A 9 -18.67 -23.32 13.50
N ILE A 10 -19.43 -22.26 13.19
CA ILE A 10 -20.75 -22.36 12.54
C ILE A 10 -20.60 -22.93 11.12
N ALA A 11 -19.57 -22.50 10.37
CA ALA A 11 -19.29 -23.01 9.03
C ALA A 11 -18.70 -24.43 9.00
N GLY A 12 -18.30 -24.99 10.15
CA GLY A 12 -17.63 -26.29 10.23
C GLY A 12 -16.21 -26.30 9.62
N HIS A 13 -15.60 -25.13 9.44
CA HIS A 13 -14.26 -24.97 8.86
C HIS A 13 -13.21 -24.80 9.96
N LYS A 14 -12.01 -25.31 9.73
CA LYS A 14 -10.82 -25.07 10.56
C LYS A 14 -10.13 -23.77 10.16
N ASP A 15 -10.18 -23.45 8.88
CA ASP A 15 -9.53 -22.27 8.30
C ASP A 15 -10.46 -21.42 7.42
N ILE A 16 -10.11 -20.14 7.28
CA ILE A 16 -10.77 -19.24 6.33
C ILE A 16 -10.65 -19.81 4.90
N LEU A 17 -11.78 -19.79 4.17
CA LEU A 17 -11.91 -20.28 2.79
C LEU A 17 -11.49 -21.74 2.61
N GLU A 18 -11.73 -22.61 3.60
CA GLU A 18 -11.45 -24.05 3.48
C GLU A 18 -12.25 -24.70 2.33
N GLY A 19 -13.52 -24.31 2.14
CA GLY A 19 -14.37 -24.79 1.05
C GLY A 19 -14.08 -24.18 -0.33
N ASP A 20 -13.20 -23.18 -0.45
CA ASP A 20 -12.83 -22.54 -1.72
C ASP A 20 -11.31 -22.31 -1.82
N PRO A 21 -10.55 -23.36 -2.18
CA PRO A 21 -9.09 -23.29 -2.24
C PRO A 21 -8.58 -22.36 -3.36
N TYR A 22 -9.34 -22.20 -4.45
CA TYR A 22 -8.93 -21.36 -5.58
C TYR A 22 -8.98 -19.88 -5.21
N LEU A 23 -10.08 -19.45 -4.57
CA LEU A 23 -10.18 -18.08 -4.06
C LEU A 23 -9.10 -17.80 -3.00
N LYS A 24 -8.88 -18.76 -2.08
CA LYS A 24 -7.84 -18.66 -1.05
C LYS A 24 -6.44 -18.49 -1.65
N GLN A 25 -6.11 -19.23 -2.70
CA GLN A 25 -4.84 -19.09 -3.42
C GLN A 25 -4.74 -17.73 -4.12
N GLY A 26 -5.79 -17.31 -4.82
CA GLY A 26 -5.83 -16.04 -5.54
C GLY A 26 -5.58 -14.84 -4.62
N LEU A 27 -6.23 -14.81 -3.45
CA LEU A 27 -5.99 -13.77 -2.45
C LEU A 27 -4.57 -13.83 -1.87
N ARG A 28 -4.07 -15.04 -1.57
CA ARG A 28 -2.70 -15.22 -1.06
C ARG A 28 -1.63 -14.66 -1.99
N LEU A 29 -1.81 -14.79 -3.30
CA LEU A 29 -0.85 -14.26 -4.29
C LEU A 29 -0.82 -12.73 -4.35
N ARG A 30 -1.90 -12.05 -3.92
CA ARG A 30 -1.96 -10.58 -3.87
C ARG A 30 -1.31 -10.00 -2.62
N ASN A 31 -1.33 -10.75 -1.51
CA ASN A 31 -0.88 -10.29 -0.20
C ASN A 31 0.54 -9.69 -0.16
N PRO A 32 1.57 -10.23 -0.85
CA PRO A 32 2.91 -9.65 -0.81
C PRO A 32 2.95 -8.20 -1.31
N TYR A 33 2.21 -7.90 -2.38
CA TYR A 33 2.14 -6.55 -2.95
C TYR A 33 1.31 -5.62 -2.07
N ILE A 34 0.12 -6.06 -1.63
CA ILE A 34 -0.77 -5.26 -0.77
C ILE A 34 -0.07 -4.93 0.56
N THR A 35 0.63 -5.90 1.16
CA THR A 35 1.32 -5.72 2.44
C THR A 35 2.46 -4.71 2.31
N THR A 36 3.23 -4.78 1.23
CA THR A 36 4.30 -3.81 0.95
C THR A 36 3.72 -2.40 0.81
N LEU A 37 2.62 -2.25 0.07
CA LEU A 37 1.94 -0.96 -0.07
C LEU A 37 1.34 -0.46 1.25
N ASN A 38 0.80 -1.33 2.11
CA ASN A 38 0.30 -0.96 3.43
C ASN A 38 1.40 -0.39 4.32
N VAL A 39 2.58 -1.03 4.33
CA VAL A 39 3.74 -0.52 5.08
C VAL A 39 4.19 0.82 4.49
N PHE A 40 4.33 0.93 3.17
CA PHE A 40 4.65 2.20 2.52
C PHE A 40 3.65 3.30 2.88
N GLN A 41 2.36 3.01 2.83
CA GLN A 41 1.28 3.95 3.15
C GLN A 41 1.39 4.43 4.61
N ALA A 42 1.58 3.51 5.56
CA ALA A 42 1.71 3.85 6.97
C ALA A 42 2.92 4.76 7.25
N TYR A 43 4.09 4.46 6.68
CA TYR A 43 5.28 5.29 6.83
C TYR A 43 5.13 6.65 6.12
N THR A 44 4.49 6.68 4.96
CA THR A 44 4.23 7.93 4.21
C THR A 44 3.29 8.83 5.00
N LEU A 45 2.22 8.28 5.57
CA LEU A 45 1.31 9.01 6.46
C LEU A 45 2.02 9.53 7.71
N LYS A 46 2.93 8.75 8.31
CA LYS A 46 3.74 9.22 9.43
C LYS A 46 4.60 10.43 9.06
N ARG A 47 5.28 10.38 7.91
CA ARG A 47 6.07 11.51 7.39
C ARG A 47 5.23 12.75 7.10
N ILE A 48 3.99 12.58 6.63
CA ILE A 48 3.07 13.68 6.34
C ILE A 48 2.57 14.33 7.65
N ARG A 49 2.23 13.52 8.66
CA ARG A 49 1.53 14.00 9.87
C ARG A 49 2.44 14.40 11.02
N ASP A 50 3.66 13.87 11.09
CA ASP A 50 4.62 14.13 12.16
C ASP A 50 5.90 14.79 11.60
N PRO A 51 6.02 16.13 11.69
CA PRO A 51 7.20 16.85 11.22
C PRO A 51 8.49 16.50 11.97
N SER A 52 8.40 15.91 13.16
CA SER A 52 9.57 15.49 13.95
C SER A 52 10.17 14.17 13.44
N PHE A 53 9.42 13.41 12.65
CA PHE A 53 9.86 12.15 12.07
C PHE A 53 10.83 12.38 10.90
N LYS A 54 12.12 12.44 11.22
CA LYS A 54 13.20 12.63 10.25
C LYS A 54 13.48 11.33 9.49
N VAL A 55 13.55 11.43 8.17
CA VAL A 55 14.01 10.35 7.29
C VAL A 55 15.42 10.67 6.83
N THR A 56 16.33 9.70 6.98
CA THR A 56 17.71 9.84 6.51
C THR A 56 17.73 9.88 4.97
N PRO A 57 18.32 10.92 4.36
CA PRO A 57 18.47 10.96 2.91
C PRO A 57 19.33 9.78 2.44
N GLN A 58 18.83 9.04 1.46
CA GLN A 58 19.56 7.96 0.81
C GLN A 58 19.98 8.43 -0.58
N PRO A 59 21.20 8.09 -1.06
CA PRO A 59 21.56 8.29 -2.45
C PRO A 59 20.53 7.63 -3.38
N PRO A 60 20.20 8.26 -4.53
CA PRO A 60 19.30 7.65 -5.51
C PRO A 60 19.78 6.24 -5.89
N LEU A 61 18.86 5.26 -5.84
CA LEU A 61 19.15 3.87 -6.22
C LEU A 61 18.84 3.59 -7.69
N SER A 62 17.99 4.40 -8.33
CA SER A 62 17.65 4.27 -9.74
C SER A 62 18.85 4.65 -10.60
N LYS A 63 19.32 3.70 -11.42
CA LYS A 63 20.41 3.92 -12.40
C LYS A 63 19.92 4.51 -13.72
N GLU A 64 18.62 4.67 -13.88
CA GLU A 64 18.04 5.30 -15.06
C GLU A 64 18.26 6.80 -14.99
N PHE A 65 18.79 7.36 -16.08
CA PHE A 65 19.05 8.78 -16.23
C PHE A 65 17.71 9.51 -16.33
N ALA A 66 17.33 10.23 -15.27
CA ALA A 66 16.50 11.41 -15.47
C ALA A 66 17.39 12.43 -16.20
N ASP A 67 16.94 12.91 -17.35
CA ASP A 67 17.53 14.09 -17.97
C ASP A 67 17.55 15.20 -16.91
N GLU A 68 18.72 15.67 -16.47
CA GLU A 68 18.88 16.59 -15.31
C GLU A 68 18.08 17.91 -15.46
N LYS A 69 17.60 18.18 -16.68
CA LYS A 69 16.79 19.35 -17.04
C LYS A 69 15.31 19.23 -16.70
N GLU A 70 14.77 18.02 -16.55
CA GLU A 70 13.36 17.82 -16.21
C GLU A 70 13.23 17.67 -14.68
N PRO A 71 12.40 18.48 -14.00
CA PRO A 71 12.11 18.22 -12.60
C PRO A 71 11.57 16.80 -12.50
N ALA A 72 12.16 15.98 -11.63
CA ALA A 72 11.66 14.65 -11.33
C ALA A 72 10.14 14.81 -11.14
N GLY A 73 9.33 14.15 -11.98
CA GLY A 73 7.90 14.38 -12.03
C GLY A 73 7.20 13.80 -10.79
N LEU A 74 7.49 14.41 -9.65
CA LEU A 74 7.16 14.05 -8.28
C LEU A 74 5.81 14.64 -7.86
N VAL A 75 5.13 15.35 -8.76
CA VAL A 75 3.86 16.03 -8.51
C VAL A 75 2.91 15.90 -9.73
N LYS A 76 2.98 14.76 -10.41
CA LYS A 76 2.19 14.52 -11.64
C LYS A 76 0.71 14.33 -11.32
N LEU A 77 0.37 13.76 -10.16
CA LEU A 77 -1.02 13.48 -9.80
C LEU A 77 -1.74 14.71 -9.23
N ASN A 78 -1.03 15.57 -8.49
CA ASN A 78 -1.55 16.85 -8.02
C ASN A 78 -0.49 17.97 -8.08
N PRO A 79 -0.38 18.73 -9.18
CA PRO A 79 0.62 19.79 -9.33
C PRO A 79 0.52 20.93 -8.30
N ALA A 80 -0.63 21.10 -7.64
CA ALA A 80 -0.88 22.12 -6.63
C ALA A 80 -0.71 21.60 -5.19
N SER A 81 0.01 20.48 -5.01
CA SER A 81 0.22 19.87 -3.69
C SER A 81 0.85 20.84 -2.69
N GLU A 82 0.27 20.92 -1.49
CA GLU A 82 0.83 21.65 -0.35
C GLU A 82 1.83 20.81 0.47
N TYR A 83 1.94 19.51 0.15
CA TYR A 83 2.87 18.59 0.81
C TYR A 83 4.25 18.60 0.15
N PRO A 84 5.32 18.20 0.87
CA PRO A 84 6.63 17.99 0.27
C PRO A 84 6.55 17.13 -1.01
N PRO A 85 7.23 17.53 -2.10
CA PRO A 85 7.12 16.88 -3.40
C PRO A 85 7.31 15.35 -3.32
N GLY A 86 6.44 14.61 -4.00
CA GLY A 86 6.44 13.15 -4.03
C GLY A 86 5.64 12.47 -2.91
N LEU A 87 5.34 13.13 -1.79
CA LEU A 87 4.61 12.49 -0.69
C LEU A 87 3.14 12.22 -1.04
N GLU A 88 2.45 13.20 -1.61
CA GLU A 88 1.04 13.05 -1.99
C GLU A 88 0.88 12.03 -3.12
N ASP A 89 1.69 12.14 -4.18
CA ASP A 89 1.69 11.18 -5.29
C ASP A 89 1.97 9.74 -4.81
N THR A 90 2.95 9.57 -3.91
CA THR A 90 3.25 8.26 -3.30
C THR A 90 2.05 7.71 -2.52
N LEU A 91 1.41 8.56 -1.71
CA LEU A 91 0.23 8.17 -0.94
C LEU A 91 -0.91 7.74 -1.87
N ILE A 92 -1.18 8.50 -2.93
CA ILE A 92 -2.22 8.17 -3.93
C ILE A 92 -1.92 6.83 -4.62
N LEU A 93 -0.66 6.57 -4.99
CA LEU A 93 -0.27 5.29 -5.58
C LEU A 93 -0.53 4.12 -4.63
N THR A 94 -0.21 4.27 -3.33
CA THR A 94 -0.51 3.22 -2.34
C THR A 94 -2.01 2.97 -2.20
N MET A 95 -2.83 4.03 -2.13
CA MET A 95 -4.29 3.90 -2.05
C MET A 95 -4.87 3.17 -3.27
N LYS A 96 -4.44 3.55 -4.48
CA LYS A 96 -4.88 2.90 -5.73
C LYS A 96 -4.47 1.43 -5.78
N GLY A 97 -3.22 1.12 -5.43
CA GLY A 97 -2.72 -0.26 -5.46
C GLY A 97 -3.39 -1.17 -4.42
N ILE A 98 -3.62 -0.67 -3.20
CA ILE A 98 -4.34 -1.41 -2.16
C ILE A 98 -5.79 -1.64 -2.58
N ALA A 99 -6.49 -0.61 -3.08
CA ALA A 99 -7.86 -0.74 -3.55
C ALA A 99 -7.98 -1.77 -4.69
N ALA A 100 -7.06 -1.74 -5.66
CA ALA A 100 -7.02 -2.71 -6.76
C ALA A 100 -6.78 -4.16 -6.28
N GLY A 101 -6.00 -4.34 -5.20
CA GLY A 101 -5.74 -5.66 -4.62
C GLY A 101 -6.88 -6.20 -3.74
N MET A 102 -7.49 -5.32 -2.94
CA MET A 102 -8.57 -5.65 -1.99
C MET A 102 -9.90 -5.93 -2.68
N GLN A 103 -10.20 -5.20 -3.77
CA GLN A 103 -11.44 -5.38 -4.54
C GLN A 103 -12.69 -5.23 -3.65
N ASN A 104 -13.73 -6.03 -3.90
CA ASN A 104 -15.01 -5.99 -3.18
C ASN A 104 -14.87 -6.51 -1.74
N THR A 105 -15.39 -5.77 -0.76
CA THR A 105 -15.21 -6.07 0.68
C THR A 105 -16.45 -5.85 1.55
N GLY A 106 -17.55 -5.31 0.99
CA GLY A 106 -18.81 -5.03 1.69
C GLY A 106 -20.00 -5.20 0.77
#